data_AF-A0A3A1WTC0-F1
#
_entry.id   AF-A0A3A1WTC0-F1
#
_cell.length_a   1.000
_cell.length_b   1.000
_cell.length_c   1.000
_cell.angle_alpha   90.00
_cell.angle_beta   90.00
_cell.angle_gamma   90.00
#
_symmetry.space_group_name_H-M   'P 1'
#
loop_
_entity.id
_entity.type
_entity.pdbx_description
1 polymer ?
#
loop_
_entity_poly.entity_id
_entity_poly.type
_entity_poly.pdbx_seq_one_letter_code
_entity_poly.pdbx_strand_id
1 'polypeptide(L)'
;MSDATMNGAASHTDPDCIFCKIIAGEIPSTRVYEDDSVVAFKDINPQAKVHVLIVPRNHYKNVAELASKAPETLAHIAGVAQNIANNAFNGDYRLVFNTGLAAGQTVFHVHAHVLTGEKLVEGSL
;
A
#
# COMPACT_ATOMS: atom_id res chain seq x y z
N MET A 1 25.75 -3.85 29.72
CA MET A 1 24.33 -4.19 29.51
C MET A 1 23.89 -3.39 28.30
N SER A 2 23.40 -4.11 27.30
CA SER A 2 23.24 -3.71 25.90
C SER A 2 22.45 -2.42 25.72
N ASP A 3 23.09 -1.46 25.06
CA ASP A 3 22.43 -0.32 24.44
C ASP A 3 21.68 -0.84 23.22
N ALA A 4 20.37 -0.99 23.36
CA ALA A 4 19.50 -1.39 22.26
C ALA A 4 19.43 -0.22 21.28
N THR A 5 20.10 -0.37 20.14
CA THR A 5 20.01 0.53 19.00
C THR A 5 18.55 0.76 18.64
N MET A 6 18.03 1.93 18.98
CA MET A 6 16.86 2.53 18.37
C MET A 6 17.21 2.81 16.90
N ASN A 7 16.97 1.85 16.02
CA ASN A 7 17.00 2.08 14.58
C ASN A 7 15.76 2.89 14.18
N GLY A 8 15.77 4.19 14.49
CA GLY A 8 14.89 5.15 13.85
C GLY A 8 15.35 5.32 12.41
N ALA A 9 14.89 4.44 11.50
CA ALA A 9 15.08 4.64 10.08
C ALA A 9 14.47 6.00 9.72
N ALA A 10 15.29 6.91 9.18
CA ALA A 10 14.82 8.23 8.78
C ALA A 10 13.63 8.07 7.82
N SER A 11 12.54 8.78 8.12
CA SER A 11 11.36 8.82 7.25
C SER A 11 11.75 9.40 5.89
N HIS A 12 11.63 8.59 4.83
CA HIS A 12 11.86 9.06 3.46
C HIS A 12 10.52 9.54 2.91
N THR A 13 10.30 10.85 2.80
CA THR A 13 9.05 11.42 2.24
C THR A 13 9.35 12.36 1.08
N ASP A 14 8.36 12.55 0.21
CA ASP A 14 8.41 13.49 -0.91
C ASP A 14 7.25 14.51 -0.75
N PRO A 15 7.54 15.82 -0.60
CA PRO A 15 6.51 16.85 -0.41
C PRO A 15 5.63 17.07 -1.65
N ASP A 16 5.99 16.57 -2.83
CA ASP A 16 5.18 16.64 -4.04
C ASP A 16 4.34 15.38 -4.27
N CYS A 17 4.57 14.33 -3.48
CA CYS A 17 3.82 13.07 -3.57
C CYS A 17 2.45 13.18 -2.87
N ILE A 18 1.38 12.93 -3.63
CA ILE A 18 0.01 12.91 -3.09
C ILE A 18 -0.17 11.87 -1.97
N PHE A 19 0.48 10.71 -2.05
CA PHE A 19 0.37 9.69 -1.00
C PHE A 19 1.17 10.06 0.25
N CYS A 20 2.32 10.73 0.13
CA CYS A 20 3.01 11.29 1.29
C CYS A 20 2.13 12.31 2.02
N LYS A 21 1.42 13.17 1.28
CA LYS A 21 0.44 14.12 1.86
C LYS A 21 -0.75 13.44 2.52
N ILE A 22 -1.27 12.37 1.92
CA ILE A 22 -2.33 11.56 2.54
C ILE A 22 -1.83 10.92 3.85
N ILE A 23 -0.62 10.36 3.86
CA ILE A 23 0.00 9.75 5.06
C ILE A 23 0.22 10.80 6.16
N ALA A 24 0.68 12.00 5.79
CA ALA A 24 0.87 13.14 6.70
C ALA A 24 -0.45 13.74 7.23
N GLY A 25 -1.59 13.39 6.63
CA GLY A 25 -2.91 13.92 7.01
C GLY A 25 -3.23 15.29 6.40
N GLU A 26 -2.42 15.77 5.46
CA GLU A 26 -2.65 17.02 4.72
C GLU A 26 -3.80 16.90 3.71
N ILE A 27 -4.00 15.69 3.18
CA ILE A 27 -5.10 15.35 2.26
C ILE A 27 -5.99 14.31 2.93
N PRO A 28 -7.33 14.52 2.95
CA PRO A 28 -8.24 13.57 3.57
C PRO A 28 -8.26 12.24 2.80
N SER A 29 -8.41 11.15 3.55
CA SER A 29 -8.60 9.80 3.00
C SER A 29 -9.48 8.99 3.94
N THR A 30 -10.20 8.00 3.41
CA THR A 30 -10.90 7.01 4.25
C THR A 30 -9.92 5.90 4.62
N ARG A 31 -9.17 6.10 5.70
CA ARG A 31 -8.23 5.10 6.24
C ARG A 31 -9.01 3.89 6.78
N VAL A 32 -8.54 2.69 6.43
CA VAL A 32 -9.11 1.40 6.86
C VAL A 32 -8.12 0.56 7.67
N TYR A 33 -6.83 0.88 7.58
CA TYR A 33 -5.76 0.29 8.38
C TYR A 33 -4.60 1.28 8.49
N GLU A 34 -3.91 1.27 9.62
CA GLU A 34 -2.70 2.07 9.82
C GLU A 34 -1.86 1.46 10.93
N ASP A 35 -0.55 1.39 10.71
CA ASP A 35 0.45 1.06 11.73
C ASP A 35 1.77 1.78 11.44
N ASP A 36 2.86 1.43 12.11
CA ASP A 36 4.15 2.11 11.95
C ASP A 36 4.79 1.94 10.56
N SER A 37 4.37 0.95 9.76
CA SER A 37 4.99 0.61 8.48
C SER A 37 4.15 1.08 7.29
N VAL A 38 2.82 0.96 7.36
CA VAL A 38 1.92 1.20 6.23
C VAL A 38 0.65 1.95 6.63
N VAL A 39 0.03 2.60 5.66
CA VAL A 39 -1.32 3.15 5.74
C VAL A 39 -2.14 2.52 4.62
N ALA A 40 -3.36 2.07 4.93
CA ALA A 40 -4.31 1.60 3.93
C ALA A 40 -5.55 2.49 3.91
N PHE A 41 -6.00 2.87 2.71
CA PHE A 41 -7.18 3.72 2.53
C PHE A 41 -7.95 3.34 1.27
N LYS A 42 -9.25 3.67 1.25
CA LYS A 42 -10.11 3.39 0.07
C LYS A 42 -9.62 4.18 -1.15
N ASP A 43 -9.56 3.50 -2.30
CA ASP A 43 -9.33 4.16 -3.58
C ASP A 43 -10.53 5.08 -3.90
N ILE A 44 -10.25 6.26 -4.47
CA ILE A 44 -11.27 7.24 -4.84
C ILE A 44 -12.04 6.82 -6.12
N ASN A 45 -11.45 5.98 -6.96
CA ASN A 45 -12.04 5.43 -8.17
C ASN A 45 -12.04 3.88 -8.11
N PRO A 46 -12.92 3.29 -7.29
CA PRO A 46 -12.91 1.85 -7.02
C PRO A 46 -13.15 1.01 -8.29
N GLN A 47 -12.33 -0.03 -8.48
CA GLN A 47 -12.46 -1.01 -9.59
C GLN A 47 -13.04 -2.36 -9.12
N ALA A 48 -13.37 -2.46 -7.84
CA ALA A 48 -14.11 -3.55 -7.23
C ALA A 48 -14.97 -3.00 -6.09
N LYS A 49 -15.95 -3.77 -5.58
CA LYS A 49 -16.78 -3.37 -4.42
C LYS A 49 -15.96 -2.93 -3.21
N VAL A 50 -14.80 -3.56 -3.00
CA VAL A 50 -13.78 -3.10 -2.07
C VAL A 50 -12.48 -2.90 -2.86
N HIS A 51 -12.07 -1.65 -3.02
CA HIS A 51 -10.80 -1.26 -3.60
C HIS A 51 -10.02 -0.42 -2.58
N VAL A 52 -8.94 -0.97 -2.05
CA VAL A 52 -8.09 -0.34 -1.05
C VAL A 52 -6.67 -0.23 -1.58
N LEU A 53 -6.01 0.89 -1.29
CA LEU A 53 -4.59 1.10 -1.54
C LEU A 53 -3.84 0.91 -0.22
N ILE A 54 -2.85 0.01 -0.20
CA ILE A 54 -1.89 -0.11 0.92
C ILE A 54 -0.60 0.57 0.49
N VAL A 55 -0.15 1.56 1.26
CA VAL A 55 0.99 2.42 0.95
C VAL A 55 1.97 2.42 2.13
N PRO A 56 3.27 2.12 1.93
CA PRO A 56 4.25 2.25 2.99
C PRO A 56 4.43 3.71 3.40
N ARG A 57 4.71 3.95 4.69
CA ARG A 57 4.96 5.30 5.19
C ARG A 57 6.17 5.95 4.52
N ASN A 58 7.23 5.15 4.34
CA ASN A 58 8.41 5.56 3.59
C ASN A 58 8.11 5.53 2.09
N HIS A 59 8.59 6.55 1.39
CA HIS A 59 8.48 6.74 -0.03
C HIS A 59 9.48 5.84 -0.75
N TYR A 60 8.93 4.87 -1.49
CA TYR A 60 9.65 4.08 -2.47
C TYR A 60 8.93 4.23 -3.80
N LYS A 61 9.67 4.41 -4.89
CA LYS A 61 9.10 4.71 -6.20
C LYS A 61 8.14 3.62 -6.69
N ASN A 62 8.47 2.35 -6.47
CA ASN A 62 7.70 1.20 -6.94
C ASN A 62 8.02 -0.06 -6.11
N VAL A 63 7.35 -1.17 -6.43
CA VAL A 63 7.47 -2.43 -5.67
C VAL A 63 8.86 -3.04 -5.75
N ALA A 64 9.58 -2.86 -6.86
CA ALA A 64 10.94 -3.37 -7.00
C ALA A 64 11.91 -2.62 -6.08
N GLU A 65 11.79 -1.29 -5.99
CA GLU A 65 12.57 -0.50 -5.05
C GLU A 65 12.24 -0.87 -3.59
N LEU A 66 10.94 -0.97 -3.25
CA LEU A 66 10.50 -1.40 -1.93
C LEU A 66 11.10 -2.77 -1.55
N ALA A 67 10.99 -3.76 -2.44
CA ALA A 67 11.54 -5.10 -2.21
C ALA A 67 13.06 -5.07 -1.95
N SER A 68 13.80 -4.20 -2.65
CA SER A 68 15.24 -4.09 -2.49
C SER A 68 15.67 -3.39 -1.19
N LYS A 69 14.87 -2.44 -0.70
CA LYS A 69 15.23 -1.57 0.43
C LYS A 69 14.58 -1.95 1.75
N ALA A 70 13.38 -2.54 1.70
CA ALA A 70 12.55 -2.88 2.86
C ALA A 70 11.65 -4.11 2.56
N PRO A 71 12.25 -5.30 2.30
CA PRO A 71 11.52 -6.51 1.94
C PRO A 71 10.49 -6.95 2.99
N GLU A 72 10.77 -6.71 4.27
CA GLU A 72 9.83 -6.98 5.37
C GLU A 72 8.56 -6.14 5.28
N THR A 73 8.67 -4.90 4.80
CA THR A 73 7.50 -4.03 4.57
C THR A 73 6.63 -4.57 3.43
N LEU A 74 7.24 -5.13 2.38
CA LEU A 74 6.48 -5.79 1.30
C LEU A 74 5.75 -7.04 1.80
N ALA A 75 6.41 -7.87 2.61
CA ALA A 75 5.77 -9.03 3.24
C ALA A 75 4.60 -8.59 4.15
N HIS A 76 4.79 -7.49 4.90
CA HIS A 76 3.75 -6.91 5.73
C HIS A 76 2.54 -6.41 4.93
N ILE A 77 2.76 -5.75 3.78
CA ILE A 77 1.68 -5.34 2.87
C ILE A 77 0.80 -6.53 2.46
N ALA A 78 1.40 -7.68 2.15
CA ALA A 78 0.63 -8.88 1.82
C ALA A 78 -0.22 -9.39 3.00
N GLY A 79 0.32 -9.34 4.23
CA GLY A 79 -0.43 -9.66 5.45
C GLY A 79 -1.59 -8.71 5.71
N VAL A 80 -1.38 -7.40 5.52
CA VAL A 80 -2.43 -6.39 5.65
C VAL A 80 -3.52 -6.59 4.58
N ALA A 81 -3.13 -6.92 3.34
CA ALA A 81 -4.09 -7.23 2.28
C ALA A 81 -4.99 -8.42 2.64
N GLN A 82 -4.40 -9.51 3.17
CA GLN A 82 -5.17 -10.66 3.65
C GLN A 82 -6.15 -10.26 4.76
N ASN A 83 -5.71 -9.45 5.72
CA ASN A 83 -6.58 -8.97 6.81
C ASN A 83 -7.76 -8.15 6.29
N ILE A 84 -7.53 -7.28 5.30
CA ILE A 84 -8.61 -6.52 4.64
C ILE A 84 -9.59 -7.48 3.95
N ALA A 85 -9.07 -8.45 3.18
CA ALA A 85 -9.88 -9.40 2.41
C ALA A 85 -10.70 -10.35 3.31
N ASN A 86 -10.15 -10.78 4.45
CA ASN A 86 -10.85 -11.62 5.43
C ASN A 86 -12.16 -10.98 5.91
N ASN A 87 -12.16 -9.65 6.06
CA ASN A 87 -13.32 -8.90 6.52
C ASN A 87 -14.32 -8.55 5.41
N ALA A 88 -13.95 -8.74 4.14
CA ALA A 88 -14.74 -8.30 2.99
C ALA A 88 -15.28 -9.45 2.13
N PHE A 89 -14.52 -10.53 1.94
CA PHE A 89 -14.82 -11.54 0.93
C PHE A 89 -14.10 -12.88 1.17
N ASN A 90 -14.29 -13.49 2.33
CA ASN A 90 -13.73 -14.82 2.67
C ASN A 90 -12.20 -14.93 2.56
N GLY A 91 -11.48 -13.80 2.58
CA GLY A 91 -10.04 -13.80 2.39
C GLY A 91 -9.58 -13.85 0.92
N ASP A 92 -10.50 -13.84 -0.04
CA ASP A 92 -10.19 -13.81 -1.48
C ASP A 92 -9.97 -12.37 -1.95
N TYR A 93 -8.88 -12.14 -2.68
CA TYR A 93 -8.55 -10.83 -3.25
C TYR A 93 -7.59 -10.97 -4.43
N ARG A 94 -7.47 -9.88 -5.20
CA ARG A 94 -6.36 -9.65 -6.11
C ARG A 94 -5.48 -8.54 -5.55
N LEU A 95 -4.17 -8.80 -5.54
CA LEU A 95 -3.14 -7.83 -5.17
C LEU A 95 -2.41 -7.37 -6.43
N VAL A 96 -2.42 -6.06 -6.72
CA VAL A 96 -1.76 -5.51 -7.92
C VAL A 96 -0.79 -4.41 -7.53
N PHE A 97 0.40 -4.44 -8.14
CA PHE A 97 1.36 -3.35 -8.13
C PHE A 97 1.69 -2.96 -9.57
N ASN A 98 1.59 -1.68 -9.88
CA ASN A 98 2.01 -1.15 -11.17
C ASN A 98 3.42 -0.58 -11.05
N THR A 99 4.31 -0.94 -11.98
CA THR A 99 5.68 -0.41 -12.04
C THR A 99 5.94 0.25 -13.40
N GLY A 100 6.09 1.57 -13.40
CA GLY A 100 6.33 2.38 -14.58
C GLY A 100 5.07 2.87 -15.29
N LEU A 101 5.23 3.95 -16.08
CA LEU A 101 4.13 4.64 -16.76
C LEU A 101 3.31 3.70 -17.67
N ALA A 102 3.98 2.87 -18.47
CA ALA A 102 3.34 1.93 -19.39
C ALA A 102 2.49 0.85 -18.68
N ALA A 103 2.77 0.58 -17.40
CA ALA A 103 1.97 -0.33 -16.57
C ALA A 103 0.84 0.40 -15.83
N GLY A 104 0.59 1.69 -16.11
CA GLY A 104 -0.45 2.47 -15.43
C GLY A 104 -0.05 2.99 -14.05
N GLN A 105 1.25 3.02 -13.70
CA GLN A 105 1.69 3.68 -12.48
C GLN A 105 1.58 5.20 -12.63
N THR A 106 0.60 5.82 -11.99
CA THR A 106 0.36 7.28 -12.03
C THR A 106 0.91 8.01 -10.82
N VAL A 107 0.97 7.35 -9.66
CA VAL A 107 1.62 7.85 -8.45
C VAL A 107 2.90 7.06 -8.23
N PHE A 108 4.04 7.77 -8.21
CA PHE A 108 5.37 7.19 -8.03
C PHE A 108 5.74 7.00 -6.56
N HIS A 109 4.78 6.52 -5.78
CA HIS A 109 4.97 5.98 -4.44
C HIS A 109 4.27 4.63 -4.47
N VAL A 110 5.02 3.56 -4.23
CA VAL A 110 4.52 2.19 -4.27
C VAL A 110 3.22 2.05 -3.50
N HIS A 111 2.26 1.39 -4.12
CA HIS A 111 0.95 1.13 -3.54
C HIS A 111 0.47 -0.22 -4.06
N ALA A 112 -0.06 -1.02 -3.14
CA ALA A 112 -0.74 -2.26 -3.49
C ALA A 112 -2.23 -1.98 -3.64
N HIS A 113 -2.79 -2.28 -4.81
CA HIS A 113 -4.23 -2.35 -4.97
C HIS A 113 -4.72 -3.67 -4.38
N VAL A 114 -5.64 -3.60 -3.42
CA VAL A 114 -6.39 -4.74 -2.91
C VAL A 114 -7.79 -4.66 -3.48
N LEU A 115 -8.09 -5.56 -4.42
CA LEU A 115 -9.40 -5.69 -5.05
C LEU A 115 -10.11 -6.90 -4.44
N THR A 116 -11.25 -6.68 -3.81
CA THR A 116 -12.03 -7.72 -3.13
C THR A 116 -13.51 -7.31 -3.02
N GLY A 117 -14.33 -8.14 -2.37
CA GLY A 117 -15.77 -7.91 -2.19
C GLY A 117 -16.64 -8.45 -3.32
N GLU A 118 -16.04 -9.00 -4.37
CA GLU A 118 -16.74 -9.66 -5.46
C GLU A 118 -15.86 -10.66 -6.21
N LYS A 119 -16.49 -11.47 -7.07
CA LYS A 119 -15.77 -12.40 -7.94
C LYS A 119 -14.98 -11.62 -8.99
N LEU A 120 -13.66 -11.78 -8.98
CA LEU A 120 -12.77 -11.25 -10.01
C LEU A 120 -12.49 -12.32 -11.06
N VAL A 121 -12.49 -11.94 -12.34
CA VAL A 121 -12.27 -12.85 -13.46
C VAL A 121 -10.78 -12.87 -13.82
N GLU A 122 -10.22 -14.05 -14.04
CA GLU A 122 -8.85 -14.18 -14.54
C GLU A 122 -8.71 -13.51 -15.92
N GLY A 123 -7.61 -12.78 -16.14
CA GLY A 123 -7.37 -12.05 -17.39
C GLY A 123 -8.09 -10.70 -17.52
N SER A 124 -8.99 -10.34 -16.61
CA SER A 124 -9.49 -8.97 -16.50
C SER A 124 -8.64 -8.19 -15.50
N LEU A 125 -7.80 -7.26 -15.95
CA LEU A 125 -7.14 -6.25 -15.13
C LEU A 125 -7.80 -4.90 -15.37
#